data_AF-A0A7D5LB11-F1
#
_entry.id   AF-A0A7D5LB11-F1
#
_cell.length_a   1.000
_cell.length_b   1.000
_cell.length_c   1.000
_cell.angle_alpha   90.00
_cell.angle_beta   90.00
_cell.angle_gamma   90.00
#
_symmetry.space_group_name_H-M   'P 1'
#
loop_
_entity.id
_entity.type
_entity.pdbx_description
1 polymer ?
#
loop_
_entity_poly.entity_id
_entity_poly.type
_entity_poly.pdbx_seq_one_letter_code
_entity_poly.pdbx_strand_id
1 'polypeptide(L)' 'MSHALRDDGSLTESCEQCGTDTPHEVSIEIRTEGSGENEEFSREPYRVASCTRCGHETTTRMNDR' A
#
# COMPACT_ATOMS: atom_id res chain seq x y z
N MET A 1 -4.92 -27.70 17.64
CA MET A 1 -5.96 -26.65 17.59
C MET A 1 -5.26 -25.29 17.48
N SER A 2 -4.40 -25.05 16.49
CA SER A 2 -4.77 -24.56 15.16
C SER A 2 -5.46 -23.19 15.20
N HIS A 3 -4.71 -22.14 15.52
CA HIS A 3 -5.01 -20.78 15.03
C HIS A 3 -3.73 -20.27 14.36
N ALA A 4 -3.54 -20.70 13.11
CA ALA A 4 -2.70 -19.94 12.20
C ALA A 4 -3.46 -18.65 11.96
N LEU A 5 -3.06 -17.57 12.64
CA LEU A 5 -3.40 -16.21 12.24
C LEU A 5 -2.73 -16.01 10.88
N ARG A 6 -3.42 -16.48 9.83
CA ARG A 6 -3.15 -16.04 8.48
C ARG A 6 -3.73 -14.64 8.44
N ASP A 7 -2.93 -13.69 8.88
CA ASP A 7 -3.00 -12.33 8.35
C ASP A 7 -2.63 -12.47 6.87
N ASP A 8 -3.62 -12.93 6.09
CA ASP A 8 -3.64 -12.66 4.67
C ASP A 8 -3.63 -11.15 4.64
N GLY A 9 -2.49 -10.53 4.30
CA GLY A 9 -2.21 -9.10 4.45
C GLY A 9 -3.13 -8.19 3.63
N SER A 10 -4.32 -8.67 3.30
CA SER A 10 -5.44 -7.96 2.75
C SER A 10 -6.25 -7.28 3.85
N LEU A 11 -6.34 -5.96 3.76
CA LEU A 11 -7.23 -5.15 4.60
C LEU A 11 -8.54 -4.92 3.86
N THR A 12 -9.66 -5.00 4.57
CA THR A 12 -10.94 -4.61 3.99
C THR A 12 -11.02 -3.08 4.00
N GLU A 13 -11.02 -2.49 2.80
CA GLU A 13 -11.08 -1.04 2.60
C GLU A 13 -12.14 -0.69 1.55
N SER A 14 -12.64 0.53 1.63
CA SER A 14 -13.64 1.07 0.72
C SER A 14 -13.02 1.31 -0.65
N CYS A 15 -13.43 0.55 -1.65
CA CYS A 15 -12.92 0.71 -3.01
C CYS A 15 -13.75 1.76 -3.75
N GLU A 16 -13.11 2.81 -4.26
CA GLU A 16 -13.78 3.84 -5.08
C GLU A 16 -14.31 3.28 -6.41
N GLN A 17 -13.64 2.27 -6.97
CA GLN A 17 -14.06 1.58 -8.20
C GLN A 17 -15.26 0.65 -7.97
N CYS A 18 -15.30 -0.07 -6.85
CA CYS A 18 -16.40 -1.00 -6.57
C CYS A 18 -17.58 -0.33 -5.85
N GLY A 19 -17.37 0.83 -5.22
CA GLY A 19 -18.37 1.54 -4.41
C GLY A 19 -18.76 0.79 -3.13
N THR A 20 -17.92 -0.12 -2.65
CA THR A 20 -18.17 -0.96 -1.47
C THR A 20 -16.84 -1.34 -0.81
N ASP A 21 -16.91 -1.82 0.43
CA ASP A 21 -15.77 -2.39 1.13
C ASP A 21 -15.35 -3.72 0.51
N THR A 22 -14.08 -3.82 0.15
CA THR A 22 -13.48 -4.99 -0.50
C THR A 22 -12.11 -5.29 0.10
N PRO A 23 -11.66 -6.54 0.06
CA PRO A 23 -10.30 -6.87 0.47
C PRO A 23 -9.27 -6.25 -0.50
N HIS A 24 -8.37 -5.43 0.03
CA HIS A 24 -7.24 -4.82 -0.65
C HIS A 24 -5.95 -5.38 -0.08
N GLU A 25 -5.07 -5.87 -0.94
CA GLU A 25 -3.72 -6.26 -0.55
C GLU A 25 -2.89 -5.00 -0.34
N VAL A 26 -2.38 -4.80 0.89
CA VAL A 26 -1.63 -3.58 1.25
C VAL A 26 -0.15 -3.92 1.41
N SER A 27 0.68 -3.27 0.62
CA SER A 27 2.14 -3.40 0.63
C SER A 27 2.81 -2.06 0.89
N ILE A 28 3.96 -2.07 1.57
CA ILE A 28 4.76 -0.86 1.78
C ILE A 28 5.99 -0.94 0.86
N GLU A 29 6.09 0.01 -0.07
CA GLU A 29 7.25 0.17 -0.94
C GLU A 29 8.10 1.35 -0.46
N ILE A 30 9.39 1.14 -0.25
CA ILE A 30 10.32 2.24 0.01
C ILE A 30 10.90 2.70 -1.33
N ARG A 31 10.46 3.85 -1.83
CA ARG A 31 11.04 4.45 -3.02
C ARG A 31 12.10 5.45 -2.61
N THR A 32 13.21 5.44 -3.34
CA THR A 32 14.28 6.41 -3.12
C THR A 32 14.08 7.53 -4.12
N GLU A 33 13.69 8.69 -3.64
CA GLU A 33 13.58 9.90 -4.44
C GLU A 33 14.79 10.78 -4.14
N GLY A 34 15.53 11.13 -5.20
CA GLY A 34 16.78 11.89 -5.15
C GLY A 34 17.53 11.73 -6.46
N SER A 35 17.81 12.83 -7.15
CA SER A 35 18.40 12.82 -8.49
C SER A 35 19.63 13.71 -8.53
N GLY A 36 20.66 13.34 -7.77
CA GLY A 36 21.92 14.09 -7.77
C GLY A 36 23.02 13.44 -6.96
N GLU A 37 24.27 13.67 -7.38
CA GLU A 37 25.50 13.18 -6.73
C GLU A 37 25.74 13.74 -5.31
N ASN A 38 24.91 14.69 -4.84
CA ASN A 38 24.97 15.30 -3.51
C ASN A 38 23.60 15.55 -2.84
N GLU A 39 22.50 14.99 -3.39
CA GLU A 39 21.17 15.14 -2.79
C GLU A 39 20.94 14.03 -1.77
N GLU A 40 20.56 14.37 -0.54
CA GLU A 40 20.20 13.39 0.48
C GLU A 40 19.06 12.51 -0.04
N PHE A 41 19.38 11.24 -0.32
CA PHE A 41 18.41 10.23 -0.71
C PHE A 41 17.28 10.18 0.32
N SER A 42 16.12 10.74 -0.04
CA SER A 42 14.93 10.64 0.79
C SER A 42 14.33 9.27 0.50
N ARG A 43 14.45 8.37 1.47
CA ARG A 43 13.79 7.07 1.44
C ARG A 43 12.38 7.27 1.95
N GLU A 44 11.43 7.15 1.05
CA GLU A 44 10.05 7.49 1.35
C GLU A 44 9.18 6.24 1.28
N PRO A 45 8.44 5.92 2.36
CA PRO A 45 7.51 4.82 2.34
C PRO A 45 6.22 5.22 1.61
N TYR A 46 5.85 4.40 0.64
CA TYR A 46 4.60 4.44 -0.08
C TYR A 46 3.76 3.24 0.34
N ARG A 47 2.53 3.52 0.73
CA ARG A 47 1.51 2.49 0.93
C ARG A 47 0.85 2.22 -0.41
N VAL A 48 1.00 1.02 -0.93
CA VAL A 48 0.34 0.55 -2.15
C VAL A 48 -0.79 -0.39 -1.73
N ALA A 49 -2.03 -0.03 -2.02
CA ALA A 49 -3.22 -0.84 -1.74
C ALA A 49 -3.84 -1.30 -3.06
N SER A 50 -3.92 -2.63 -3.28
CA SER A 50 -4.46 -3.21 -4.50
C SER A 50 -5.75 -3.98 -4.22
N CYS A 51 -6.85 -3.55 -4.83
CA CYS A 51 -8.15 -4.19 -4.68
C CYS A 51 -8.14 -5.59 -5.30
N THR A 52 -8.31 -6.64 -4.50
CA THR A 52 -8.36 -8.02 -5.01
C THR A 52 -9.64 -8.33 -5.80
N ARG A 53 -10.66 -7.46 -5.70
CA ARG A 53 -11.95 -7.58 -6.40
C ARG A 53 -11.91 -7.03 -7.83
N CYS A 54 -11.39 -5.82 -8.02
CA CYS A 54 -11.38 -5.14 -9.32
C CYS A 54 -9.97 -4.92 -9.90
N GLY A 55 -8.92 -5.13 -9.11
CA GLY A 55 -7.53 -4.89 -9.50
C GLY A 55 -7.08 -3.43 -9.42
N HIS A 56 -7.90 -2.54 -8.84
CA HIS A 56 -7.53 -1.12 -8.69
C HIS A 56 -6.43 -0.94 -7.65
N GLU A 57 -5.32 -0.32 -8.06
CA GLU A 57 -4.19 -0.01 -7.19
C GLU A 57 -4.18 1.47 -6.81
N THR A 58 -3.99 1.75 -5.52
CA THR A 58 -3.89 3.09 -4.96
C THR A 58 -2.58 3.21 -4.22
N THR A 59 -1.77 4.20 -4.58
CA THR A 59 -0.48 4.47 -3.93
C THR A 59 -0.57 5.78 -3.13
N THR A 60 -0.29 5.71 -1.84
CA THR A 60 -0.34 6.85 -0.92
C THR A 60 1.03 7.02 -0.26
N ARG A 61 1.65 8.20 -0.44
CA ARG A 61 2.90 8.57 0.25
C ARG A 61 2.60 8.77 1.73
N MET A 62 3.36 8.10 2.61
CA MET A 62 3.09 8.13 4.05
C MET A 62 3.77 9.29 4.80
N ASN A 63 4.56 10.12 4.12
CA ASN A 63 5.33 11.22 4.72
C ASN A 63 4.61 12.59 4.74
N ASP A 64 3.45 12.74 4.12
CA ASP A 64 2.71 14.01 4.11
C ASP A 64 1.97 14.18 5.44
N ARG A 65 2.53 15.04 6.31
CA ARG A 65 2.03 15.40 7.64
C ARG A 65 1.51 16.83 7.68
#